data_AF-A0A0F2P4Y4-F1
#
_entry.id   AF-A0A0F2P4Y4-F1
#
_cell.length_a   1.000
_cell.length_b   1.000
_cell.length_c   1.000
_cell.angle_alpha   90.00
_cell.angle_beta   90.00
_cell.angle_gamma   90.00
#
_symmetry.space_group_name_H-M   'P 1'
#
loop_
_entity.id
_entity.type
_entity.pdbx_description
1 polymer ?
#
loop_
_entity_poly.entity_id
_entity_poly.type
_entity_poly.pdbx_seq_one_letter_code
_entity_poly.pdbx_strand_id
1 'polypeptide(L)'
;MAATSLGNNLWFRIISVFILMICFVGGIATMNAEAFDRDAKGPDGFHAIFWAIESLDQEAVEGYLDAGVSIEVKGYADSTPALVAASGDVWDICLFLIQRGADVRVASKTGMTIPWRVHSSRVTRSSQTGKALEAVEQILQKQGLMDNLLDPRVVKEMVKAGKWPPVNW
;
A
#
# COMPACT_ATOMS: atom_id res chain seq x y z
N MET A 1 30.88 -37.93 -61.78
CA MET A 1 31.57 -37.91 -60.47
C MET A 1 30.86 -36.90 -59.59
N ALA A 2 30.50 -37.33 -58.38
CA ALA A 2 30.06 -36.55 -57.20
C ALA A 2 28.85 -35.61 -57.38
N ALA A 3 27.68 -35.91 -56.80
CA ALA A 3 27.31 -35.67 -55.39
C ALA A 3 27.33 -34.16 -55.07
N THR A 4 26.25 -33.48 -54.68
CA THR A 4 25.39 -33.73 -53.50
C THR A 4 24.15 -32.83 -53.61
N SER A 5 22.97 -33.42 -53.69
CA SER A 5 21.88 -33.38 -52.70
C SER A 5 21.41 -32.00 -52.24
N LEU A 6 20.13 -31.76 -52.52
CA LEU A 6 19.23 -30.80 -51.88
C LEU A 6 19.56 -30.59 -50.38
N GLY A 7 20.23 -29.49 -50.08
CA GLY A 7 20.21 -28.88 -48.75
C GLY A 7 18.98 -27.98 -48.64
N ASN A 8 17.87 -28.57 -48.23
CA ASN A 8 16.60 -27.88 -48.01
C ASN A 8 16.80 -26.62 -47.16
N ASN A 9 16.51 -25.47 -47.78
CA ASN A 9 16.48 -24.13 -47.19
C ASN A 9 15.29 -23.96 -46.23
N LEU A 10 15.13 -24.87 -45.27
CA LEU A 10 14.12 -24.79 -44.21
C LEU A 10 14.67 -24.09 -42.95
N TRP A 11 15.95 -24.29 -42.63
CA TRP A 11 16.61 -23.66 -41.48
C TRP A 11 16.70 -22.14 -41.61
N PHE A 12 17.06 -21.62 -42.80
CA PHE A 12 17.13 -20.17 -43.05
C PHE A 12 15.75 -19.51 -43.12
N ARG A 13 14.69 -20.22 -43.54
CA ARG A 13 13.32 -19.68 -43.55
C ARG A 13 12.71 -19.59 -42.15
N ILE A 14 13.10 -20.47 -41.23
CA ILE A 14 12.60 -20.43 -39.84
C ILE A 14 13.30 -19.31 -39.06
N ILE A 15 14.62 -19.13 -39.22
CA ILE A 15 15.37 -18.07 -38.52
C ILE A 15 14.94 -16.67 -39.00
N SER A 16 14.64 -16.50 -40.29
CA SER A 16 14.21 -15.20 -40.83
C SER A 16 12.79 -14.78 -40.42
N VAL A 17 11.92 -15.73 -40.05
CA VAL A 17 10.59 -15.44 -39.48
C VAL A 17 10.67 -15.27 -37.96
N PHE A 18 11.59 -15.98 -37.28
CA PHE A 18 11.80 -15.84 -35.83
C PHE A 18 12.44 -14.51 -35.43
N ILE A 19 13.31 -13.92 -36.26
CA ILE A 19 13.91 -12.60 -35.98
C ILE A 19 12.90 -11.44 -36.19
N LEU A 20 11.85 -11.66 -36.97
CA LEU A 20 10.76 -10.68 -37.16
C LEU A 20 9.58 -10.86 -36.19
N MET A 21 9.59 -11.89 -35.33
CA MET A 21 8.62 -12.09 -34.24
C MET A 21 9.17 -11.64 -32.87
N ILE A 22 10.14 -10.72 -32.86
CA ILE A 22 10.71 -10.14 -31.63
C ILE A 22 10.47 -8.62 -31.55
N CYS A 23 9.76 -8.00 -32.50
CA CYS A 23 9.64 -6.53 -32.53
C CYS A 23 8.25 -5.92 -32.78
N PHE A 24 7.13 -6.64 -32.74
CA PHE A 24 5.80 -6.04 -33.02
C PHE A 24 4.74 -6.88 -32.30
N VAL A 25 4.33 -6.61 -31.05
CA VAL A 25 3.59 -5.44 -30.58
C VAL A 25 4.12 -5.06 -29.19
N GLY A 26 5.21 -4.30 -29.16
CA GLY A 26 5.72 -3.60 -27.98
C GLY A 26 5.33 -2.11 -27.97
N GLY A 27 4.25 -1.75 -28.66
CA GLY A 27 3.58 -0.45 -28.61
C GLY A 27 2.08 -0.74 -28.63
N ILE A 28 1.26 -0.26 -27.72
CA ILE A 28 1.21 1.06 -27.08
C ILE A 28 0.54 0.88 -25.73
N ALA A 29 1.32 0.53 -24.71
CA ALA A 29 1.01 1.02 -23.39
C ALA A 29 1.91 2.23 -23.16
N THR A 30 1.74 3.28 -23.98
CA THR A 30 1.76 4.62 -23.39
C THR A 30 0.53 4.66 -22.49
N MET A 31 0.61 3.96 -21.35
CA MET A 31 -0.08 4.40 -20.17
C MET A 31 0.51 5.79 -19.99
N ASN A 32 -0.27 6.78 -20.36
CA ASN A 32 -0.20 8.06 -19.70
C ASN A 32 -0.57 7.74 -18.24
N ALA A 33 0.34 7.08 -17.53
CA ALA A 33 0.35 7.06 -16.09
C ALA A 33 0.48 8.54 -15.80
N GLU A 34 -0.62 9.15 -15.35
CA GLU A 34 -0.52 10.46 -14.74
C GLU A 34 0.59 10.31 -13.72
N ALA A 35 1.74 10.93 -14.02
CA ALA A 35 2.92 10.75 -13.21
C ALA A 35 2.56 11.42 -11.88
N PHE A 36 2.25 10.59 -10.88
CA PHE A 36 1.91 11.08 -9.56
C PHE A 36 3.10 11.91 -9.05
N ASP A 37 2.84 13.17 -8.72
CA ASP A 37 3.85 14.01 -8.09
C ASP A 37 3.94 13.63 -6.61
N ARG A 38 5.13 13.19 -6.19
CA ARG A 38 5.38 12.77 -4.80
C ARG A 38 5.20 13.89 -3.78
N ASP A 39 5.35 15.14 -4.22
CA ASP A 39 5.22 16.30 -3.35
C ASP A 39 3.83 16.95 -3.46
N ALA A 40 2.95 16.39 -4.30
CA ALA A 40 1.58 16.86 -4.49
C ALA A 40 0.85 16.99 -3.16
N LYS A 41 0.10 18.09 -3.03
CA LYS A 41 -0.70 18.38 -1.84
C LYS A 41 -2.19 18.28 -2.16
N GLY A 42 -2.94 17.72 -1.22
CA GLY A 42 -4.39 17.76 -1.22
C GLY A 42 -4.94 19.16 -0.88
N PRO A 43 -6.27 19.32 -0.90
CA PRO A 43 -6.93 20.61 -0.59
C PRO A 43 -6.67 21.11 0.84
N ASP A 44 -6.30 20.22 1.75
CA ASP A 44 -5.98 20.47 3.15
C ASP A 44 -4.49 20.82 3.38
N GLY A 45 -3.67 20.80 2.33
CA GLY A 45 -2.23 21.06 2.40
C GLY A 45 -1.39 19.86 2.85
N PHE A 46 -1.99 18.70 3.14
CA PHE A 46 -1.26 17.46 3.38
C PHE A 46 -0.91 16.76 2.06
N HIS A 47 -0.13 15.68 2.10
CA HIS A 47 0.24 14.95 0.89
C HIS A 47 -1.02 14.36 0.21
N ALA A 48 -1.07 14.42 -1.12
CA ALA A 48 -2.26 14.03 -1.88
C ALA A 48 -2.68 12.56 -1.68
N ILE A 49 -1.77 11.69 -1.19
CA ILE A 49 -2.09 10.33 -0.75
C ILE A 49 -3.22 10.27 0.29
N PHE A 50 -3.34 11.27 1.18
CA PHE A 50 -4.43 11.29 2.17
C PHE A 50 -5.80 11.47 1.53
N TRP A 51 -5.89 12.33 0.51
CA TRP A 51 -7.12 12.53 -0.25
C TRP A 51 -7.51 11.29 -1.08
N ALA A 52 -6.52 10.56 -1.61
CA ALA A 52 -6.76 9.28 -2.28
C ALA A 52 -7.37 8.25 -1.32
N ILE A 53 -6.88 8.17 -0.08
CA ILE A 53 -7.44 7.28 0.96
C ILE A 53 -8.89 7.66 1.29
N GLU A 54 -9.17 8.95 1.48
CA GLU A 54 -10.53 9.45 1.76
C GLU A 54 -11.49 9.21 0.60
N SER A 55 -10.97 9.20 -0.63
CA SER A 55 -11.73 8.92 -1.86
C SER A 55 -11.85 7.42 -2.16
N LEU A 56 -11.28 6.55 -1.31
CA LEU A 56 -11.23 5.09 -1.49
C LEU A 56 -10.53 4.65 -2.79
N ASP A 57 -9.62 5.49 -3.30
CA ASP A 57 -8.89 5.26 -4.54
C ASP A 57 -7.56 4.54 -4.26
N GLN A 58 -7.62 3.21 -4.21
CA GLN A 58 -6.44 2.40 -3.97
C GLN A 58 -5.39 2.52 -5.09
N GLU A 59 -5.82 2.73 -6.34
CA GLU A 59 -4.91 2.87 -7.49
C GLU A 59 -4.09 4.16 -7.39
N ALA A 60 -4.73 5.26 -6.98
CA ALA A 60 -4.02 6.50 -6.67
C ALA A 60 -3.08 6.35 -5.46
N VAL A 61 -3.50 5.65 -4.39
CA VAL A 61 -2.62 5.36 -3.24
C VAL A 61 -1.37 4.58 -3.70
N GLU A 62 -1.55 3.56 -4.53
CA GLU A 62 -0.45 2.80 -5.14
C GLU A 62 0.47 3.71 -5.96
N GLY A 63 -0.09 4.52 -6.85
CA GLY A 63 0.65 5.45 -7.70
C GLY A 63 1.47 6.48 -6.92
N TYR A 64 0.93 7.05 -5.84
CA TYR A 64 1.67 7.97 -4.97
C TYR A 64 2.85 7.28 -4.25
N LEU A 65 2.67 6.05 -3.77
CA LEU A 65 3.74 5.30 -3.14
C LEU A 65 4.84 4.94 -4.15
N ASP A 66 4.44 4.55 -5.36
CA ASP A 66 5.36 4.22 -6.45
C ASP A 66 6.13 5.45 -6.94
N ALA A 67 5.52 6.64 -6.87
CA ALA A 67 6.19 7.92 -7.08
C ALA A 67 7.18 8.32 -5.96
N GLY A 68 7.22 7.55 -4.85
CA GLY A 68 8.16 7.77 -3.75
C GLY A 68 7.64 8.69 -2.64
N VAL A 69 6.32 8.82 -2.49
CA VAL A 69 5.75 9.34 -1.23
C VAL A 69 6.14 8.40 -0.10
N SER A 70 6.64 8.94 1.01
CA SER A 70 6.95 8.12 2.18
C SER A 70 5.67 7.46 2.70
N ILE A 71 5.70 6.14 2.91
CA ILE A 71 4.57 5.39 3.50
C ILE A 71 4.24 5.84 4.93
N GLU A 72 5.20 6.50 5.59
CA GLU A 72 5.10 7.06 6.95
C GLU A 72 4.89 8.57 6.98
N VAL A 73 4.53 9.17 5.84
CA VAL A 73 4.26 10.60 5.75
C VAL A 73 3.19 11.02 6.76
N LYS A 74 3.33 12.23 7.32
CA LYS A 74 2.48 12.71 8.40
C LYS A 74 1.40 13.63 7.85
N GLY A 75 0.15 13.24 8.09
CA GLY A 75 -1.05 14.01 7.78
C GLY A 75 -1.57 14.75 9.00
N TYR A 76 -2.88 14.95 9.03
CA TYR A 76 -3.55 15.57 10.16
C TYR A 76 -3.27 14.81 11.47
N ALA A 77 -2.97 15.56 12.53
CA ALA A 77 -2.59 15.04 13.85
C ALA A 77 -1.43 14.03 13.81
N ASP A 78 -0.48 14.16 12.88
CA ASP A 78 0.65 13.25 12.68
C ASP A 78 0.24 11.79 12.37
N SER A 79 -0.98 11.61 11.84
CA SER A 79 -1.45 10.30 11.41
C SER A 79 -0.74 9.89 10.13
N THR A 80 -0.38 8.60 10.03
CA THR A 80 0.21 8.02 8.82
C THR A 80 -0.90 7.59 7.86
N PRO A 81 -0.61 7.37 6.56
CA PRO A 81 -1.55 6.78 5.61
C PRO A 81 -2.33 5.59 6.18
N ALA A 82 -1.64 4.60 6.78
CA ALA A 82 -2.29 3.42 7.32
C ALA A 82 -3.23 3.75 8.50
N LEU A 83 -2.83 4.67 9.37
CA LEU A 83 -3.67 5.10 10.49
C LEU A 83 -4.89 5.91 10.04
N VAL A 84 -4.77 6.73 8.99
CA VAL A 84 -5.90 7.45 8.38
C VAL A 84 -6.88 6.44 7.77
N ALA A 85 -6.41 5.46 7.01
CA ALA A 85 -7.25 4.41 6.45
C ALA A 85 -7.99 3.62 7.55
N ALA A 86 -7.29 3.22 8.62
CA ALA A 86 -7.90 2.58 9.78
C ALA A 86 -8.90 3.48 10.53
N SER A 87 -8.69 4.80 10.51
CA SER A 87 -9.60 5.78 11.13
C SER A 87 -10.88 6.00 10.35
N GLY A 88 -10.82 5.84 9.03
CA GLY A 88 -11.97 5.86 8.13
C GLY A 88 -12.66 4.50 7.94
N ASP A 89 -12.24 3.46 8.67
CA ASP A 89 -12.67 2.07 8.48
C ASP A 89 -12.45 1.54 7.04
N VAL A 90 -11.45 2.10 6.34
CA VAL A 90 -11.04 1.72 4.98
C VAL A 90 -10.01 0.59 5.07
N TRP A 91 -10.47 -0.59 5.47
CA TRP A 91 -9.60 -1.70 5.85
C TRP A 91 -8.81 -2.31 4.68
N ASP A 92 -9.34 -2.28 3.45
CA ASP A 92 -8.64 -2.78 2.27
C ASP A 92 -7.36 -1.96 1.98
N ILE A 93 -7.46 -0.63 1.99
CA ILE A 93 -6.30 0.27 1.82
C ILE A 93 -5.37 0.19 3.03
N CYS A 94 -5.91 0.10 4.26
CA CYS A 94 -5.11 -0.09 5.46
C CYS A 94 -4.25 -1.37 5.37
N LEU A 95 -4.86 -2.49 4.98
CA LEU A 95 -4.18 -3.77 4.79
C LEU A 95 -3.11 -3.66 3.70
N PHE A 96 -3.43 -3.04 2.56
CA PHE A 96 -2.49 -2.81 1.47
C PHE A 96 -1.24 -2.04 1.94
N LEU A 97 -1.44 -0.95 2.71
CA LEU A 97 -0.34 -0.16 3.26
C LEU A 97 0.51 -0.97 4.24
N ILE A 98 -0.11 -1.75 5.13
CA ILE A 98 0.59 -2.64 6.06
C ILE A 98 1.41 -3.70 5.31
N GLN A 99 0.85 -4.28 4.23
CA GLN A 99 1.55 -5.24 3.38
C GLN A 99 2.73 -4.61 2.62
N ARG A 100 2.66 -3.32 2.28
CA ARG A 100 3.79 -2.53 1.75
C ARG A 100 4.80 -2.08 2.82
N GLY A 101 4.61 -2.47 4.08
CA GLY A 101 5.56 -2.22 5.16
C GLY A 101 5.29 -0.97 5.99
N ALA A 102 4.05 -0.45 6.00
CA ALA A 102 3.67 0.60 6.92
C ALA A 102 3.84 0.15 8.39
N ASP A 103 4.38 1.02 9.22
CA ASP A 103 4.57 0.76 10.64
C ASP A 103 3.23 0.82 11.38
N VAL A 104 2.87 -0.30 12.00
CA VAL A 104 1.63 -0.45 12.78
C VAL A 104 1.78 0.04 14.23
N ARG A 105 3.00 0.38 14.67
CA ARG A 105 3.30 0.88 16.01
C ARG A 105 3.24 2.41 16.13
N VAL A 106 2.71 3.08 15.11
CA VAL A 106 2.55 4.53 15.13
C VAL A 106 1.31 4.96 15.93
N ALA A 107 1.42 6.11 16.58
CA ALA A 107 0.30 6.80 17.19
C ALA A 107 0.16 8.21 16.61
N SER A 108 -1.08 8.67 16.47
CA SER A 108 -1.36 10.09 16.19
C SER A 108 -1.10 10.95 17.43
N LYS A 109 -1.02 12.28 17.23
CA LYS A 109 -1.05 13.29 18.31
C LYS A 109 -2.31 13.24 19.17
N THR A 110 -3.39 12.63 18.68
CA THR A 110 -4.63 12.42 19.46
C THR A 110 -4.64 11.10 20.22
N GLY A 111 -3.60 10.27 20.07
CA GLY A 111 -3.43 8.99 20.75
C GLY A 111 -4.07 7.81 20.02
N MET A 112 -4.50 7.98 18.77
CA MET A 112 -5.09 6.89 18.01
C MET A 112 -4.00 5.95 17.49
N THR A 113 -4.26 4.64 17.58
CA THR A 113 -3.40 3.58 17.05
C THR A 113 -4.22 2.62 16.20
N ILE A 114 -3.57 1.89 15.29
CA ILE A 114 -4.25 0.90 14.45
C ILE A 114 -4.90 -0.21 15.30
N PRO A 115 -4.24 -0.81 16.33
CA PRO A 115 -4.88 -1.79 17.21
C PRO A 115 -6.17 -1.26 17.88
N TRP A 116 -6.15 -0.01 18.36
CA TRP A 116 -7.35 0.60 18.93
C TRP A 116 -8.47 0.77 17.91
N ARG A 117 -8.13 1.15 16.66
CA ARG A 117 -9.10 1.26 15.56
C ARG A 117 -9.70 -0.10 15.21
N VAL A 118 -8.91 -1.16 15.16
CA VAL A 118 -9.39 -2.53 14.92
C VAL A 118 -10.37 -2.95 16.01
N HIS A 119 -10.01 -2.74 17.28
CA HIS A 119 -10.85 -3.07 18.42
C HIS A 119 -12.18 -2.30 18.44
N SER A 120 -12.14 -1.00 18.14
CA SER A 120 -13.32 -0.11 18.17
C SER A 120 -14.11 -0.07 16.86
N SER A 121 -13.65 -0.79 15.83
CA SER A 121 -14.30 -0.86 14.51
C SER A 121 -15.69 -1.47 14.61
N ARG A 122 -16.64 -0.86 13.89
CA ARG A 122 -18.03 -1.34 13.79
C ARG A 122 -18.27 -2.20 12.55
N VAL A 123 -17.25 -2.38 11.71
CA VAL A 123 -17.34 -3.19 10.48
C VAL A 123 -17.54 -4.65 10.86
N THR A 124 -18.55 -5.29 10.27
CA THR A 124 -18.81 -6.70 10.46
C THR A 124 -17.79 -7.55 9.72
N ARG A 125 -17.16 -8.49 10.42
CA ARG A 125 -16.13 -9.39 9.85
C ARG A 125 -16.65 -10.25 8.69
N SER A 126 -17.95 -10.54 8.66
CA SER A 126 -18.61 -11.27 7.57
C SER A 126 -18.79 -10.47 6.28
N SER A 127 -18.59 -9.15 6.28
CA SER A 127 -18.64 -8.32 5.08
C SER A 127 -17.36 -8.45 4.25
N GLN A 128 -17.40 -8.03 2.98
CA GLN A 128 -16.22 -8.05 2.12
C GLN A 128 -15.07 -7.21 2.70
N THR A 129 -15.35 -5.99 3.15
CA THR A 129 -14.40 -5.11 3.86
C THR A 129 -14.00 -5.68 5.24
N GLY A 130 -14.87 -6.48 5.86
CA GLY A 130 -14.61 -7.18 7.11
C GLY A 130 -13.48 -8.21 7.04
N LYS A 131 -13.26 -8.81 5.86
CA LYS A 131 -12.13 -9.74 5.64
C LYS A 131 -10.78 -9.03 5.74
N ALA A 132 -10.69 -7.81 5.19
CA ALA A 132 -9.47 -7.02 5.30
C ALA A 132 -9.22 -6.59 6.75
N LEU A 133 -10.26 -6.18 7.48
CA LEU A 133 -10.18 -5.92 8.92
C LEU A 133 -9.68 -7.16 9.68
N GLU A 134 -10.24 -8.33 9.41
CA GLU A 134 -9.81 -9.58 10.04
C GLU A 134 -8.34 -9.91 9.72
N ALA A 135 -7.89 -9.71 8.49
CA ALA A 135 -6.49 -9.89 8.13
C ALA A 135 -5.56 -8.92 8.87
N VAL A 136 -5.95 -7.65 9.02
CA VAL A 136 -5.21 -6.67 9.82
C VAL A 136 -5.20 -7.11 11.29
N GLU A 137 -6.34 -7.50 11.85
CA GLU A 137 -6.46 -8.00 13.23
C GLU A 137 -5.50 -9.18 13.48
N GLN A 138 -5.43 -10.14 12.55
CA GLN A 138 -4.51 -11.28 12.63
C GLN A 138 -3.03 -10.85 12.57
N ILE A 139 -2.67 -9.90 11.70
CA ILE A 139 -1.30 -9.36 11.63
C ILE A 139 -0.91 -8.73 12.96
N LEU A 140 -1.79 -7.91 13.54
CA LEU A 140 -1.54 -7.24 14.82
C LEU A 140 -1.48 -8.24 15.98
N GLN A 141 -2.36 -9.24 15.99
CA GLN A 141 -2.35 -10.31 16.99
C GLN A 141 -1.03 -11.10 16.95
N LYS A 142 -0.53 -11.44 15.76
CA LYS A 142 0.76 -12.11 15.59
C LYS A 142 1.93 -11.28 16.11
N GLN A 143 1.81 -9.96 16.09
CA GLN A 143 2.79 -9.03 16.65
C GLN A 143 2.60 -8.76 18.15
N GLY A 144 1.58 -9.33 18.79
CA GLY A 144 1.25 -9.12 20.21
C GLY A 144 0.55 -7.79 20.51
N LEU A 145 0.23 -6.99 19.48
CA LEU A 145 -0.29 -5.62 19.65
C LEU A 145 -1.76 -5.58 20.07
N MET A 146 -2.48 -6.70 19.93
CA MET A 146 -3.88 -6.83 20.34
C MET A 146 -4.04 -7.26 21.81
N ASP A 147 -2.98 -7.76 22.45
CA ASP A 147 -3.04 -8.28 23.83
C ASP A 147 -3.02 -7.14 24.88
N ASN A 148 -2.45 -5.98 24.51
CA ASN A 148 -2.33 -4.81 25.37
C ASN A 148 -2.82 -3.54 24.64
N LEU A 149 -4.14 -3.39 24.57
CA LEU A 149 -4.78 -2.21 23.97
C LEU A 149 -4.71 -1.03 24.93
N LEU A 150 -3.96 0.00 24.53
CA LEU A 150 -3.83 1.24 25.28
C LEU A 150 -4.92 2.24 24.88
N ASP A 151 -5.61 2.82 25.89
CA ASP A 151 -6.61 3.86 25.67
C ASP A 151 -5.98 5.10 25.01
N PRO A 152 -6.61 5.73 24.00
CA PRO A 152 -6.07 6.88 23.31
C PRO A 152 -5.69 8.05 24.22
N ARG A 153 -6.35 8.22 25.36
CA ARG A 153 -6.00 9.24 26.36
C ARG A 153 -4.61 8.97 26.94
N VAL A 154 -4.30 7.71 27.24
CA VAL A 154 -2.99 7.29 27.74
C VAL A 154 -1.93 7.42 26.65
N VAL A 155 -2.22 6.92 25.45
CA VAL A 155 -1.32 7.03 24.29
C VAL A 155 -0.99 8.49 24.01
N LYS A 156 -1.98 9.38 24.01
CA LYS A 156 -1.80 10.83 23.82
C LYS A 156 -0.82 11.43 24.82
N GLU A 157 -0.94 11.10 26.10
CA GLU A 157 -0.01 11.58 27.13
C GLU A 157 1.39 10.99 26.94
N MET A 158 1.51 9.73 26.51
CA MET A 158 2.80 9.11 26.19
C MET A 158 3.49 9.76 24.99
N VAL A 159 2.75 10.02 23.91
CA VAL A 159 3.22 10.74 22.72
C VAL A 159 3.69 12.13 23.11
N LYS A 160 2.90 12.88 23.90
CA LYS A 160 3.26 14.20 24.41
C LYS A 160 4.52 14.17 25.29
N ALA A 161 4.70 13.10 26.06
CA ALA A 161 5.89 12.88 26.89
C ALA A 161 7.11 12.37 26.10
N GLY A 162 7.00 12.08 24.81
CA GLY A 162 8.06 11.47 24.00
C GLY A 162 8.41 10.04 24.42
N LYS A 163 7.48 9.34 25.07
CA LYS A 163 7.65 7.96 25.60
C LYS A 163 6.93 6.91 24.75
N TRP A 164 6.47 7.30 23.56
CA TRP A 164 5.81 6.41 22.61
C TRP A 164 6.79 5.93 21.53
N PRO A 165 6.74 4.65 21.12
CA PRO A 165 6.00 3.54 21.72
C PRO A 165 6.67 3.03 23.03
N PRO A 166 5.91 2.38 23.94
CA PRO A 166 6.51 1.71 25.10
C PRO A 166 7.41 0.54 24.66
N VAL A 167 8.42 0.20 25.47
CA VAL A 167 9.36 -0.91 25.19
C VAL A 167 8.65 -2.28 25.11
N ASN A 168 7.60 -2.46 25.91
CA ASN A 168 6.85 -3.72 25.99
C ASN A 168 5.49 -3.60 25.27
N TRP A 169 5.48 -2.96 24.10
CA TRP A 169 4.27 -2.78 23.30
C TRP A 169 4.30 -3.58 21.99
#